data_AF-A0A7S2MGF4-F1
#
_entry.id   AF-A0A7S2MGF4-F1
#
_cell.length_a   1.000
_cell.length_b   1.000
_cell.length_c   1.000
_cell.angle_alpha   90.00
_cell.angle_beta   90.00
_cell.angle_gamma   90.00
#
_symmetry.space_group_name_H-M   'P 1'
#
loop_
_entity.id
_entity.type
_entity.pdbx_description
1 polymer ?
#
loop_
_entity_poly.entity_id
_entity_poly.type
_entity_poly.pdbx_seq_one_letter_code
_entity_poly.pdbx_strand_id
1 'polypeptide(L)'
;PFYHGDKLALYEKIAKGKFLFPFDVKVSPESKELIRKLLVSTPTRRLGCFGLYDLDVRRHPWFKRIRFKHLRERKVSPPFVPVVGDPFDTRFFDDWSDLE
;
A
#
# COMPACT_ATOMS: atom_id res chain seq x y z
N PRO A 1 0.80 -1.60 -8.85
CA PRO A 1 1.82 -1.19 -9.85
C PRO A 1 1.41 -1.39 -11.32
N PHE A 2 0.25 -2.00 -11.59
CA PHE A 2 -0.24 -2.21 -12.95
C PHE A 2 -1.27 -1.14 -13.27
N TYR A 3 -1.10 -0.48 -14.42
CA TYR A 3 -2.01 0.54 -14.91
C TYR A 3 -2.21 0.35 -16.42
N HIS A 4 -3.46 0.52 -16.85
CA HIS A 4 -3.85 0.53 -18.26
C HIS A 4 -5.23 1.19 -18.38
N GLY A 5 -5.50 1.90 -19.48
CA GLY A 5 -6.80 2.55 -19.71
C GLY A 5 -7.92 1.56 -19.99
N ASP A 6 -7.61 0.49 -20.72
CA ASP A 6 -8.50 -0.66 -20.88
C ASP A 6 -8.37 -1.67 -19.72
N LYS A 7 -9.53 -2.18 -19.25
CA LYS A 7 -9.64 -3.08 -18.09
C LYS A 7 -9.11 -4.49 -18.38
N LEU A 8 -9.34 -5.03 -19.56
CA LEU A 8 -8.88 -6.39 -19.90
C LEU A 8 -7.35 -6.42 -19.94
N ALA A 9 -6.74 -5.44 -20.59
CA ALA A 9 -5.29 -5.29 -20.60
C ALA A 9 -4.70 -5.02 -19.20
N LEU A 10 -5.41 -4.33 -18.30
CA LEU A 10 -5.01 -4.22 -16.90
C LEU A 10 -4.96 -5.59 -16.21
N TYR A 11 -6.00 -6.41 -16.37
CA TYR A 11 -6.04 -7.75 -15.78
C TYR A 11 -4.95 -8.66 -16.34
N GLU A 12 -4.67 -8.59 -17.63
CA GLU A 12 -3.54 -9.31 -18.22
C GLU A 12 -2.20 -8.91 -17.59
N LYS A 13 -1.98 -7.61 -17.34
CA LYS A 13 -0.77 -7.13 -16.67
C LYS A 13 -0.66 -7.67 -15.25
N ILE A 14 -1.76 -7.68 -14.50
CA ILE A 14 -1.83 -8.24 -13.14
C ILE A 14 -1.50 -9.73 -13.17
N ALA A 15 -2.13 -10.49 -14.07
CA ALA A 15 -1.91 -11.94 -14.21
C ALA A 15 -0.46 -12.27 -14.57
N LYS A 16 0.15 -11.49 -15.48
CA LYS A 16 1.58 -11.60 -15.83
C LYS A 16 2.51 -11.30 -14.66
N GLY A 17 2.09 -10.47 -13.69
CA GLY A 17 2.83 -10.17 -12.47
C GLY A 17 4.15 -9.41 -12.67
N LYS A 18 4.43 -8.91 -13.89
CA LYS A 18 5.67 -8.21 -14.22
C LYS A 18 5.56 -6.72 -13.92
N PHE A 19 6.37 -6.23 -12.99
CA PHE A 19 6.45 -4.81 -12.66
C PHE A 19 7.90 -4.38 -12.48
N LEU A 20 8.15 -3.08 -12.66
CA LEU A 20 9.44 -2.45 -12.41
C LEU A 20 9.29 -1.39 -11.34
N PHE A 21 10.36 -1.16 -10.59
CA PHE A 21 10.43 -0.03 -9.68
C PHE A 21 10.79 1.23 -10.48
N PRO A 22 10.12 2.37 -10.25
CA PRO A 22 10.49 3.64 -10.88
C PRO A 22 11.93 4.02 -10.54
N PHE A 23 12.67 4.57 -11.51
CA PHE A 23 14.06 5.00 -11.32
C PHE A 23 14.19 6.36 -10.64
N ASP A 24 13.16 7.18 -10.76
CA ASP A 24 13.01 8.52 -10.19
C ASP A 24 12.66 8.50 -8.69
N VAL A 25 12.25 7.35 -8.15
CA VAL A 25 11.86 7.21 -6.74
C VAL A 25 12.89 6.36 -5.97
N LYS A 26 13.37 6.89 -4.84
CA LYS A 26 14.22 6.14 -3.91
C LYS A 26 13.39 5.10 -3.17
N VAL A 27 13.45 3.85 -3.62
CA VAL A 27 12.83 2.70 -2.95
C VAL A 27 13.91 1.88 -2.24
N SER A 28 13.80 1.74 -0.91
CA SER A 28 14.76 0.98 -0.10
C SER A 28 14.83 -0.50 -0.52
N PRO A 29 15.97 -1.20 -0.33
CA PRO A 29 16.07 -2.63 -0.60
C PRO A 29 14.98 -3.44 0.10
N GLU A 30 14.70 -3.14 1.37
CA GLU A 30 13.66 -3.79 2.16
C GLU A 30 12.26 -3.51 1.60
N SER A 31 11.97 -2.29 1.14
CA SER A 31 10.72 -1.97 0.45
C SER A 31 10.54 -2.81 -0.82
N LYS A 32 11.61 -2.91 -1.63
CA LYS A 32 11.57 -3.67 -2.90
C LYS A 32 11.33 -5.16 -2.63
N GLU A 33 11.96 -5.69 -1.60
CA GLU A 33 11.80 -7.07 -1.12
C GLU A 33 10.35 -7.33 -0.70
N LEU A 34 9.80 -6.47 0.18
CA LEU A 34 8.41 -6.54 0.64
C LEU A 34 7.42 -6.57 -0.53
N ILE A 35 7.56 -5.62 -1.45
CA ILE A 35 6.65 -5.49 -2.59
C ILE A 35 6.70 -6.72 -3.49
N ARG A 36 7.89 -7.28 -3.76
CA ARG A 36 8.02 -8.52 -4.54
C ARG A 36 7.36 -9.71 -3.84
N LYS A 37 7.53 -9.84 -2.52
CA LYS A 37 6.93 -10.90 -1.70
C LYS A 37 5.41 -10.81 -1.59
N LEU A 38 4.85 -9.60 -1.62
CA LEU A 38 3.39 -9.38 -1.64
C LEU A 38 2.79 -9.58 -3.03
N LEU A 39 3.53 -9.23 -4.10
CA LEU A 39 3.06 -9.31 -5.49
C LEU A 39 3.46 -10.63 -6.17
N VAL A 40 3.31 -11.74 -5.47
CA VAL A 40 3.53 -13.09 -6.02
C VAL A 40 2.21 -13.64 -6.60
N SER A 41 2.24 -14.10 -7.85
CA SER A 41 1.06 -14.65 -8.54
C SER A 41 0.54 -15.91 -7.84
N THR A 42 1.43 -16.81 -7.42
CA THR A 42 1.07 -18.02 -6.67
C THR A 42 0.71 -17.69 -5.23
N PRO A 43 -0.56 -17.86 -4.79
CA PRO A 43 -1.00 -17.42 -3.46
C PRO A 43 -0.25 -18.10 -2.30
N THR A 44 0.08 -19.38 -2.42
CA THR A 44 0.80 -20.13 -1.37
C THR A 44 2.22 -19.62 -1.09
N ARG A 45 2.82 -18.91 -2.06
CA ARG A 45 4.15 -18.28 -1.94
C ARG A 45 4.08 -16.81 -1.56
N ARG A 46 2.88 -16.23 -1.50
CA ARG A 46 2.65 -14.82 -1.19
C ARG A 46 2.82 -14.60 0.31
N LEU A 47 3.58 -13.58 0.68
CA LEU A 47 3.80 -13.23 2.07
C LEU A 47 2.46 -12.96 2.77
N GLY A 48 2.24 -13.65 3.89
CA GLY A 48 1.03 -13.54 4.69
C GLY A 48 -0.14 -14.45 4.28
N CYS A 49 0.00 -15.24 3.20
CA CYS A 49 -1.05 -16.20 2.80
C CYS A 49 -0.85 -17.61 3.37
N PHE A 50 0.38 -17.98 3.72
CA PHE A 50 0.73 -19.28 4.29
C PHE A 50 1.76 -19.08 5.41
N GLY A 51 1.88 -20.00 6.36
CA GLY A 51 2.79 -19.85 7.51
C GLY A 51 2.14 -19.13 8.68
N LEU A 52 2.78 -18.06 9.19
CA LEU A 52 2.31 -17.31 10.37
C LEU A 52 1.40 -16.12 9.99
N TYR A 53 0.87 -16.11 8.77
CA TYR A 53 -0.08 -15.13 8.25
C TYR A 53 0.40 -13.67 8.46
N ASP A 54 -0.35 -12.87 9.20
CA ASP A 54 -0.06 -11.46 9.45
C ASP A 54 1.24 -11.24 10.23
N LEU A 55 1.73 -12.24 10.98
CA LEU A 55 2.99 -12.14 11.69
C LEU A 55 4.19 -12.10 10.75
N ASP A 56 4.14 -12.82 9.62
CA ASP A 56 5.22 -12.80 8.61
C ASP A 56 5.34 -11.42 7.96
N VAL A 57 4.20 -10.77 7.71
CA VAL A 57 4.14 -9.39 7.22
C VAL A 57 4.72 -8.44 8.26
N ARG A 58 4.27 -8.52 9.52
CA ARG A 58 4.72 -7.62 10.60
C ARG A 58 6.19 -7.78 10.96
N ARG A 59 6.75 -8.99 10.83
CA ARG A 59 8.16 -9.29 11.10
C ARG A 59 9.10 -8.93 9.95
N HIS A 60 8.58 -8.59 8.78
CA HIS A 60 9.40 -8.23 7.63
C HIS A 60 10.30 -7.02 7.96
N PRO A 61 11.60 -7.00 7.55
CA PRO A 61 12.55 -5.94 7.91
C PRO A 61 12.11 -4.51 7.59
N TRP A 62 11.30 -4.32 6.55
CA TRP A 62 10.70 -3.02 6.24
C TRP A 62 9.90 -2.43 7.42
N PHE A 63 9.22 -3.28 8.19
CA PHE A 63 8.41 -2.88 9.34
C PHE A 63 9.19 -2.80 10.66
N LYS A 64 10.52 -2.99 10.67
CA LYS A 64 11.34 -3.05 11.90
C LYS A 64 11.20 -1.83 12.82
N ARG A 65 10.86 -0.66 12.27
CA ARG A 65 10.68 0.60 13.03
C ARG A 65 9.27 0.77 13.57
N ILE A 66 8.31 -0.04 13.14
CA ILE A 66 6.90 0.09 13.54
C ILE A 66 6.65 -0.71 14.81
N ARG A 67 6.26 0.00 15.87
CA ARG A 67 5.70 -0.63 17.08
C ARG A 67 4.20 -0.83 16.89
N PHE A 68 3.80 -1.99 16.37
CA PHE A 68 2.40 -2.28 16.03
C PHE A 68 1.41 -2.12 17.20
N LYS A 69 1.84 -2.39 18.44
CA LYS A 69 1.02 -2.13 19.64
C LYS A 69 0.71 -0.64 19.81
N HIS A 70 1.73 0.23 19.70
CA HIS A 70 1.55 1.67 19.81
C HIS A 70 0.70 2.23 18.66
N LEU A 71 0.87 1.68 17.45
CA LEU A 71 0.05 2.05 16.30
C LEU A 71 -1.43 1.75 16.55
N ARG A 72 -1.75 0.56 17.08
CA ARG A 72 -3.12 0.16 17.45
C ARG A 72 -3.70 1.06 18.55
N GLU A 73 -2.89 1.42 19.54
CA GLU A 73 -3.26 2.30 20.64
C GLU A 73 -3.28 3.80 20.25
N ARG A 74 -3.07 4.13 18.96
CA ARG A 74 -3.00 5.52 18.45
C ARG A 74 -1.95 6.39 19.14
N LYS A 75 -0.86 5.78 19.60
CA LYS A 75 0.28 6.45 20.27
C LYS A 75 1.40 6.88 19.32
N VAL A 76 1.30 6.55 18.03
CA VAL A 76 2.28 6.95 17.01
C VAL A 76 1.80 8.27 16.40
N SER A 77 2.66 9.29 16.40
CA SER A 77 2.35 10.55 15.71
C SER A 77 2.20 10.29 14.21
N PRO A 78 1.10 10.72 13.58
CA PRO A 78 0.95 10.60 12.14
C PRO A 78 1.96 11.51 11.41
N PRO A 79 2.42 11.13 10.21
CA PRO A 79 3.30 11.96 9.40
C PRO A 79 2.58 13.18 8.79
N PHE A 80 1.24 13.13 8.73
CA PHE A 80 0.40 14.18 8.20
C PHE A 80 -0.86 14.31 9.06
N VAL A 81 -1.17 15.53 9.47
CA VAL A 81 -2.43 15.89 10.15
C VAL A 81 -3.14 16.90 9.27
N PRO A 82 -4.30 16.57 8.68
CA PRO A 82 -5.02 17.51 7.83
C PRO A 82 -5.54 18.69 8.67
N VAL A 83 -5.45 19.90 8.10
CA VAL A 83 -6.01 21.12 8.71
C VAL A 83 -7.47 21.25 8.28
N VAL A 84 -8.37 20.95 9.21
CA VAL A 84 -9.82 21.11 9.04
C VAL A 84 -10.28 22.34 9.83
N GLY A 85 -11.14 23.16 9.20
CA GLY A 85 -11.68 24.38 9.80
C GLY A 85 -12.81 24.12 10.79
N ASP A 86 -13.72 23.20 10.43
CA ASP A 86 -14.91 22.88 11.20
C ASP A 86 -15.43 21.47 10.86
N PRO A 87 -16.42 20.93 11.60
CA PRO A 87 -16.94 19.58 11.38
C PRO A 87 -17.57 19.32 9.99
N PHE A 88 -17.91 20.36 9.24
CA PHE A 88 -18.49 20.28 7.90
C PHE A 88 -17.50 20.65 6.78
N ASP A 89 -16.21 20.83 7.09
CA ASP A 89 -15.19 21.19 6.11
C ASP A 89 -14.99 20.07 5.07
N THR A 90 -15.32 20.36 3.81
CA THR A 90 -15.25 19.42 2.69
C THR A 90 -14.01 19.58 1.82
N ARG A 91 -13.02 20.41 2.18
CA ARG A 91 -11.86 20.74 1.31
C ARG A 91 -10.99 19.57 0.84
N PHE A 92 -11.08 18.42 1.50
CA PHE A 92 -10.35 17.20 1.15
C PHE A 92 -11.18 16.23 0.30
N PHE A 93 -12.37 16.65 -0.11
CA PHE A 93 -13.27 15.92 -1.01
C PHE A 93 -13.39 16.70 -2.32
N ASP A 94 -13.62 15.97 -3.41
CA ASP A 94 -13.91 16.56 -4.71
C ASP A 94 -15.31 17.21 -4.70
N ASP A 95 -15.43 18.33 -5.41
CA ASP A 95 -16.72 18.96 -5.68
C ASP A 95 -17.35 18.29 -6.91
N TRP A 96 -18.60 17.85 -6.76
CA TRP A 96 -19.38 17.18 -7.80
C TRP A 96 -20.66 17.94 -8.14
N SER A 97 -20.83 19.18 -7.65
CA SER A 97 -22.03 19.99 -7.92
C SER A 97 -22.24 20.29 -9.41
N ASP A 98 -21.20 20.20 -10.23
CA ASP A 98 -21.25 20.41 -11.68
C ASP A 98 -21.70 19.16 -12.50
N LEU A 99 -22.04 18.04 -11.84
CA LEU A 99 -22.51 16.81 -12.51
C LEU A 99 -24.04 16.67 -12.62
N GLU A 100 -24.79 17.65 -12.15
CA GLU A 100 -26.25 17.77 -12.35
C GLU A 100 -26.59 18.58 -13.61
#